data_AF-A0A936BGD8-F1
#
_entry.id   AF-A0A936BGD8-F1
#
_cell.length_a   1.000
_cell.length_b   1.000
_cell.length_c   1.000
_cell.angle_alpha   90.00
_cell.angle_beta   90.00
_cell.angle_gamma   90.00
#
_symmetry.space_group_name_H-M   'P 1'
#
loop_
_entity.id
_entity.type
_entity.pdbx_description
1 polymer ?
#
loop_
_entity_poly.entity_id
_entity_poly.type
_entity_poly.pdbx_seq_one_letter_code
_entity_poly.pdbx_strand_id
1 'polypeptide(L)'
;MGQFQATGLATVRNWLCGCEKTWLLLCDNADVTPPAELRPLLPSNPLGRILITSRNTQWAGVARMVRLDVFSRAESGLFWRERLGAGTAEEEVARAELAEALGRLPLALEHAAAYMGERGKSAEGYLQLYRTQRQRLWAHTPPPNDYHATVATTWQVSFEQVRQTEGAAELLALCAFLRLMIFRWVDGSQFGGSFWARRRIPGDGEF
;
A
#
# COMPACT_ATOMS: atom_id res chain seq x y z
N MET A 1 19.47 22.72 -2.17
CA MET A 1 18.39 21.79 -1.78
C MET A 1 18.77 20.30 -1.87
N GLY A 2 19.84 19.90 -2.57
CA GLY A 2 20.28 18.49 -2.66
C GLY A 2 21.33 18.00 -1.63
N GLN A 3 21.97 18.90 -0.88
CA GLN A 3 23.06 18.52 0.05
C GLN A 3 22.56 17.89 1.37
N PHE A 4 21.42 18.32 1.91
CA PHE A 4 20.94 17.83 3.22
C PHE A 4 20.39 16.40 3.20
N GLN A 5 19.70 15.98 2.13
CA GLN A 5 19.22 14.60 1.98
C GLN A 5 20.39 13.62 1.73
N ALA A 6 21.41 14.04 1.00
CA ALA A 6 22.61 13.24 0.75
C ALA A 6 23.40 12.94 2.04
N THR A 7 23.47 13.90 2.98
CA THR A 7 24.16 13.73 4.26
C THR A 7 23.44 12.75 5.19
N GLY A 8 22.10 12.80 5.25
CA GLY A 8 21.30 11.90 6.08
C GLY A 8 21.41 10.43 5.67
N LEU A 9 21.28 10.15 4.37
CA LEU A 9 21.41 8.80 3.85
C LEU A 9 22.81 8.23 4.04
N ALA A 10 23.85 9.03 3.78
CA ALA A 10 25.23 8.62 4.00
C ALA A 10 25.52 8.32 5.48
N THR A 11 24.93 9.10 6.40
CA THR A 11 25.08 8.90 7.85
C THR A 11 24.46 7.58 8.28
N VAL A 12 23.20 7.32 7.89
CA VAL A 12 22.51 6.06 8.21
C VAL A 12 23.23 4.87 7.60
N ARG A 13 23.66 4.98 6.33
CA ARG A 13 24.44 3.93 5.66
C ARG A 13 25.72 3.62 6.43
N ASN A 14 26.51 4.63 6.79
CA ASN A 14 27.78 4.44 7.49
C ASN A 14 27.55 3.85 8.89
N TRP A 15 26.50 4.28 9.59
CA TRP A 15 26.12 3.70 10.89
C TRP A 15 25.76 2.20 10.75
N LEU A 16 24.98 1.81 9.75
CA LEU A 16 24.64 0.41 9.48
C LEU A 16 25.87 -0.41 9.05
N CYS A 17 26.80 0.18 8.29
CA CYS A 17 28.07 -0.46 7.94
C CYS A 17 28.95 -0.76 9.17
N GLY A 18 28.99 0.13 10.16
CA GLY A 18 29.75 -0.03 11.41
C GLY A 18 29.01 -0.76 12.53
N CYS A 19 27.75 -1.17 12.31
CA CYS A 19 26.94 -1.78 13.35
C CYS A 19 27.45 -3.19 13.71
N GLU A 20 27.74 -3.42 14.98
CA GLU A 20 28.21 -4.71 15.51
C GLU A 20 27.07 -5.66 15.91
N LYS A 21 25.81 -5.21 15.75
CA LYS A 21 24.61 -6.01 16.03
C LYS A 21 23.95 -6.44 14.72
N THR A 22 23.19 -7.54 14.77
CA THR A 22 22.36 -7.96 13.64
C THR A 22 21.24 -6.96 13.38
N TRP A 23 20.98 -6.66 12.11
CA TRP A 23 19.93 -5.72 11.71
C TRP A 23 19.27 -6.12 10.39
N LEU A 24 18.04 -5.63 10.19
CA LEU A 24 17.28 -5.75 8.95
C LEU A 24 16.88 -4.35 8.47
N LEU A 25 17.22 -4.00 7.23
CA LEU A 25 16.75 -2.80 6.55
C LEU A 25 15.66 -3.18 5.56
N LEU A 26 14.46 -2.60 5.72
CA LEU A 26 13.36 -2.73 4.78
C LEU A 26 13.30 -1.49 3.88
N CYS A 27 13.55 -1.68 2.59
CA CYS A 27 13.34 -0.67 1.56
C CYS A 27 12.00 -0.92 0.88
N ASP A 28 10.96 -0.25 1.37
CA ASP A 28 9.62 -0.42 0.85
C ASP A 28 9.37 0.44 -0.41
N ASN A 29 8.64 -0.12 -1.38
CA ASN A 29 8.15 0.56 -2.58
C ASN A 29 9.25 1.22 -3.44
N ALA A 30 10.39 0.53 -3.60
CA ALA A 30 11.56 0.98 -4.36
C ALA A 30 11.35 0.86 -5.88
N ASP A 31 10.37 1.59 -6.42
CA ASP A 31 9.94 1.43 -7.82
C ASP A 31 10.65 2.36 -8.80
N VAL A 32 10.96 3.58 -8.35
CA VAL A 32 11.35 4.69 -9.24
C VAL A 32 12.86 4.75 -9.45
N THR A 33 13.63 4.64 -8.36
CA THR A 33 15.09 4.73 -8.42
C THR A 33 15.65 3.45 -9.06
N PRO A 34 16.46 3.55 -10.13
CA PRO A 34 17.07 2.38 -10.75
C PRO A 34 17.92 1.58 -9.75
N PRO A 35 17.89 0.24 -9.79
CA PRO A 35 18.68 -0.60 -8.89
C PRO A 35 20.19 -0.31 -8.90
N ALA A 36 20.72 0.07 -10.07
CA ALA A 36 22.12 0.47 -10.24
C ALA A 36 22.48 1.75 -9.47
N GLU A 37 21.53 2.68 -9.32
CA GLU A 37 21.71 3.91 -8.56
C GLU A 37 21.48 3.70 -7.06
N LEU A 38 20.60 2.78 -6.67
CA LEU A 38 20.38 2.45 -5.27
C LEU A 38 21.54 1.64 -4.67
N ARG A 39 22.14 0.73 -5.45
CA ARG A 39 23.18 -0.20 -4.96
C ARG A 39 24.33 0.48 -4.19
N PRO A 40 24.96 1.59 -4.65
CA PRO A 40 26.03 2.27 -3.91
C PRO A 40 25.57 2.92 -2.59
N LEU A 41 24.26 3.07 -2.40
CA LEU A 41 23.66 3.67 -1.21
C LEU A 41 23.29 2.61 -0.17
N LEU A 42 23.24 1.33 -0.54
CA LEU A 42 22.93 0.25 0.36
C LEU A 42 24.14 -0.05 1.29
N PRO A 43 23.90 -0.22 2.60
CA PRO A 43 24.95 -0.59 3.54
C PRO A 43 25.50 -2.00 3.26
N SER A 44 26.81 -2.17 3.44
CA SER A 44 27.50 -3.46 3.31
C SER A 44 28.03 -3.88 4.67
N ASN A 45 27.37 -4.86 5.30
CA ASN A 45 27.74 -5.41 6.61
C ASN A 45 27.32 -6.90 6.66
N PRO A 46 28.21 -7.83 7.06
CA PRO A 46 27.87 -9.26 7.15
C PRO A 46 26.75 -9.59 8.16
N LEU A 47 26.58 -8.75 9.19
CA LEU A 47 25.52 -8.87 10.20
C LEU A 47 24.18 -8.26 9.75
N GLY A 48 24.18 -7.55 8.62
CA GLY A 48 23.02 -6.89 8.06
C GLY A 48 22.28 -7.73 7.04
N ARG A 49 20.96 -7.54 6.96
CA ARG A 49 20.12 -8.03 5.85
C ARG A 49 19.31 -6.88 5.29
N ILE A 50 19.06 -6.92 3.99
CA ILE A 50 18.25 -5.92 3.29
C ILE A 50 17.12 -6.64 2.58
N LEU A 51 15.88 -6.22 2.85
CA LEU A 51 14.69 -6.65 2.13
C LEU A 51 14.16 -5.47 1.33
N ILE A 52 13.95 -5.66 0.04
CA ILE A 52 13.47 -4.63 -0.88
C ILE A 52 12.14 -5.09 -1.45
N THR A 53 11.09 -4.28 -1.33
CA THR A 53 9.84 -4.47 -2.06
C THR A 53 9.81 -3.52 -3.25
N SER A 54 9.44 -4.02 -4.41
CA SER A 54 9.44 -3.24 -5.65
C SER A 54 8.58 -3.91 -6.71
N ARG A 55 7.94 -3.09 -7.53
CA ARG A 55 7.29 -3.47 -8.79
C ARG A 55 8.26 -3.38 -9.98
N ASN A 56 9.41 -2.72 -9.81
CA ASN A 56 10.48 -2.73 -10.81
C ASN A 56 11.08 -4.15 -10.86
N THR A 57 11.22 -4.72 -12.05
CA THR A 57 11.75 -6.08 -12.24
C THR A 57 13.27 -6.11 -12.52
N GLN A 58 13.92 -4.95 -12.60
CA GLN A 58 15.32 -4.81 -12.98
C GLN A 58 16.31 -5.02 -11.81
N TRP A 59 15.91 -5.72 -10.75
CA TRP A 59 16.76 -6.01 -9.59
C TRP A 59 17.73 -7.18 -9.79
N ALA A 60 17.63 -7.87 -10.94
CA ALA A 60 18.55 -8.94 -11.30
C ALA A 60 20.02 -8.45 -11.26
N GLY A 61 20.89 -9.20 -10.58
CA GLY A 61 22.30 -8.84 -10.40
C GLY A 61 22.58 -7.83 -9.27
N VAL A 62 21.54 -7.19 -8.70
CA VAL A 62 21.64 -6.36 -7.50
C VAL A 62 21.19 -7.11 -6.26
N ALA A 63 20.10 -7.86 -6.35
CA ALA A 63 19.55 -8.65 -5.24
C ALA A 63 19.03 -10.01 -5.70
N ARG A 64 18.91 -10.95 -4.76
CA ARG A 64 18.13 -12.18 -4.98
C ARG A 64 16.65 -11.79 -5.06
N MET A 65 16.01 -12.07 -6.19
CA MET A 65 14.60 -11.75 -6.40
C MET A 65 13.70 -12.88 -5.92
N VAL A 66 12.60 -12.50 -5.26
CA VAL A 66 11.46 -13.38 -4.98
C VAL A 66 10.26 -12.75 -5.69
N ARG A 67 9.77 -13.41 -6.74
CA ARG A 67 8.59 -12.93 -7.47
C ARG A 67 7.34 -13.37 -6.73
N LEU A 68 6.48 -12.41 -6.39
CA LEU A 68 5.14 -12.68 -5.90
C LEU A 68 4.18 -12.73 -7.07
N ASP A 69 3.31 -13.74 -7.07
CA ASP A 69 2.25 -13.91 -8.06
C ASP A 69 0.88 -13.61 -7.42
N VAL A 70 -0.15 -13.63 -8.25
CA VAL A 70 -1.54 -13.59 -7.80
C VAL A 70 -1.86 -14.85 -6.98
N PHE A 71 -2.93 -14.81 -6.18
CA PHE A 71 -3.35 -16.00 -5.45
C PHE A 71 -3.71 -17.13 -6.41
N SER A 72 -3.38 -18.36 -6.03
CA SER A 72 -3.98 -19.56 -6.61
C SER A 72 -5.49 -19.60 -6.36
N ARG A 73 -6.19 -20.49 -7.05
CA ARG A 73 -7.62 -20.74 -6.80
C ARG A 73 -7.88 -21.17 -5.35
N ALA A 74 -7.01 -22.03 -4.81
CA ALA A 74 -7.11 -22.50 -3.43
C ALA A 74 -6.91 -21.37 -2.43
N GLU A 75 -5.89 -20.53 -2.63
CA GLU A 75 -5.64 -19.36 -1.77
C GLU A 75 -6.79 -18.35 -1.85
N SER A 76 -7.35 -18.12 -3.04
CA SER A 76 -8.53 -17.26 -3.20
C SER A 76 -9.75 -17.79 -2.43
N GLY A 77 -10.01 -19.10 -2.51
CA GLY A 77 -11.10 -19.75 -1.77
C GLY A 77 -10.87 -19.78 -0.25
N LEU A 78 -9.62 -19.91 0.20
CA LEU A 78 -9.27 -19.76 1.62
C LEU A 78 -9.50 -18.33 2.09
N PHE A 79 -9.01 -17.35 1.32
CA PHE A 79 -9.18 -15.93 1.61
C PHE A 79 -10.66 -15.56 1.82
N TRP A 80 -11.56 -15.98 0.91
CA TRP A 80 -12.98 -15.69 1.05
C TRP A 80 -13.59 -16.26 2.33
N ARG A 81 -13.22 -17.50 2.68
CA ARG A 81 -13.72 -18.17 3.89
C ARG A 81 -13.21 -17.52 5.16
N GLU A 82 -11.95 -17.09 5.19
CA GLU A 82 -11.39 -16.35 6.31
C GLU A 82 -12.04 -14.97 6.47
N ARG A 83 -12.30 -14.29 5.36
CA ARG A 83 -12.78 -12.90 5.37
C ARG A 83 -14.30 -12.75 5.55
N LEU A 84 -15.07 -13.70 5.05
CA LEU A 84 -16.55 -13.65 4.98
C LEU A 84 -17.24 -14.87 5.59
N GLY A 85 -16.50 -15.81 6.17
CA GLY A 85 -17.03 -17.09 6.66
C GLY A 85 -17.36 -18.07 5.53
N ALA A 86 -17.76 -19.29 5.90
CA ALA A 86 -18.19 -20.31 4.95
C ALA A 86 -19.53 -19.91 4.29
N GLY A 87 -19.59 -19.99 2.96
CA GLY A 87 -20.83 -19.83 2.19
C GLY A 87 -21.58 -21.15 1.96
N THR A 88 -22.75 -21.06 1.32
CA THR A 88 -23.39 -22.23 0.72
C THR A 88 -22.57 -22.72 -0.49
N ALA A 89 -22.90 -23.90 -1.02
CA ALA A 89 -22.24 -24.41 -2.22
C ALA A 89 -22.33 -23.43 -3.40
N GLU A 90 -23.49 -22.79 -3.59
CA GLU A 90 -23.73 -21.79 -4.63
C GLU A 90 -22.87 -20.52 -4.40
N GLU A 91 -22.79 -20.04 -3.17
CA GLU A 91 -21.99 -18.85 -2.84
C GLU A 91 -20.49 -19.12 -3.01
N GLU A 92 -19.99 -20.31 -2.67
CA GLU A 92 -18.59 -20.69 -2.91
C GLU A 92 -18.25 -20.80 -4.40
N VAL A 93 -19.18 -21.28 -5.24
CA VAL A 93 -19.04 -21.24 -6.71
C VAL A 93 -18.99 -19.80 -7.20
N ALA A 94 -19.92 -18.94 -6.76
CA ALA A 94 -19.94 -17.53 -7.14
C ALA A 94 -18.68 -16.78 -6.69
N ARG A 95 -18.13 -17.08 -5.51
CA ARG A 95 -16.86 -16.55 -5.00
C ARG A 95 -15.67 -16.98 -5.85
N ALA A 96 -15.67 -18.22 -6.35
CA ALA A 96 -14.64 -18.69 -7.27
C ALA A 96 -14.70 -17.94 -8.61
N GLU A 97 -15.90 -17.75 -9.17
CA GLU A 97 -16.08 -16.96 -10.40
C GLU A 97 -15.67 -15.49 -10.21
N LEU A 98 -16.05 -14.90 -9.08
CA LEU A 98 -15.65 -13.54 -8.73
C LEU A 98 -14.12 -13.43 -8.61
N ALA A 99 -13.45 -14.39 -7.97
CA ALA A 99 -11.99 -14.38 -7.86
C ALA A 99 -11.31 -14.38 -9.24
N GLU A 100 -11.80 -15.18 -10.19
CA GLU A 100 -11.27 -15.18 -11.56
C GLU A 100 -11.53 -13.85 -12.28
N ALA A 101 -12.72 -13.26 -12.12
CA ALA A 101 -13.03 -11.95 -12.69
C ALA A 101 -12.17 -10.80 -12.10
N LEU A 102 -11.71 -10.98 -10.86
CA LEU A 102 -10.78 -10.08 -10.17
C LEU A 102 -9.30 -10.45 -10.41
N GLY A 103 -9.02 -11.39 -11.32
CA GLY A 103 -7.66 -11.82 -11.64
C GLY A 103 -6.91 -12.46 -10.48
N ARG A 104 -7.63 -12.93 -9.45
CA ARG A 104 -7.09 -13.47 -8.18
C ARG A 104 -6.12 -12.53 -7.48
N LEU A 105 -6.29 -11.21 -7.69
CA LEU A 105 -5.47 -10.17 -7.08
C LEU A 105 -5.86 -9.97 -5.61
N PRO A 106 -4.96 -10.24 -4.63
CA PRO A 106 -5.31 -10.15 -3.21
C PRO A 106 -5.96 -8.83 -2.81
N LEU A 107 -5.46 -7.70 -3.33
CA LEU A 107 -6.01 -6.38 -3.06
C LEU A 107 -7.44 -6.20 -3.63
N ALA A 108 -7.70 -6.70 -4.84
CA ALA A 108 -9.03 -6.60 -5.45
C ALA A 108 -10.03 -7.51 -4.72
N LEU A 109 -9.58 -8.69 -4.28
CA LEU A 109 -10.34 -9.60 -3.45
C LEU A 109 -10.72 -8.94 -2.12
N GLU A 110 -9.78 -8.27 -1.43
CA GLU A 110 -10.08 -7.55 -0.19
C GLU A 110 -11.08 -6.40 -0.40
N HIS A 111 -10.95 -5.60 -1.46
CA HIS A 111 -11.94 -4.56 -1.76
C HIS A 111 -13.34 -5.13 -1.95
N ALA A 112 -13.45 -6.25 -2.69
CA ALA A 112 -14.72 -6.91 -2.91
C ALA A 112 -15.29 -7.51 -1.61
N ALA A 113 -14.47 -8.20 -0.82
CA ALA A 113 -14.89 -8.76 0.46
C ALA A 113 -15.35 -7.66 1.44
N ALA A 114 -14.59 -6.58 1.57
CA ALA A 114 -14.94 -5.47 2.45
C ALA A 114 -16.30 -4.87 2.05
N TYR A 115 -16.52 -4.65 0.75
CA TYR A 115 -17.82 -4.18 0.26
C TYR A 115 -18.94 -5.18 0.54
N MET A 116 -18.74 -6.46 0.24
CA MET A 116 -19.75 -7.51 0.44
C MET A 116 -20.14 -7.66 1.91
N GLY A 117 -19.15 -7.65 2.82
CA GLY A 117 -19.37 -7.73 4.26
C GLY A 117 -20.13 -6.53 4.81
N GLU A 118 -19.75 -5.31 4.41
CA GLU A 118 -20.40 -4.07 4.87
C GLU A 118 -21.83 -3.91 4.32
N ARG A 119 -22.06 -4.37 3.08
CA ARG A 119 -23.34 -4.16 2.37
C ARG A 119 -24.24 -5.39 2.38
N GLY A 120 -23.81 -6.50 2.98
CA GLY A 120 -24.52 -7.78 2.96
C GLY A 120 -24.77 -8.31 1.55
N LYS A 121 -23.85 -8.08 0.61
CA LYS A 121 -24.03 -8.43 -0.82
C LYS A 121 -23.43 -9.80 -1.13
N SER A 122 -24.15 -10.63 -1.90
CA SER A 122 -23.63 -11.91 -2.39
C SER A 122 -22.50 -11.72 -3.41
N ALA A 123 -21.67 -12.76 -3.59
CA ALA A 123 -20.57 -12.74 -4.55
C ALA A 123 -21.07 -12.54 -5.99
N GLU A 124 -22.15 -13.23 -6.38
CA GLU A 124 -22.79 -13.06 -7.68
C GLU A 124 -23.26 -11.61 -7.87
N GLY A 125 -23.90 -11.05 -6.85
CA GLY A 125 -24.35 -9.68 -6.87
C GLY A 125 -23.20 -8.69 -7.03
N TYR A 126 -22.09 -8.89 -6.32
CA TYR A 126 -20.92 -8.03 -6.48
C TYR A 126 -20.27 -8.19 -7.85
N LEU A 127 -20.20 -9.41 -8.38
CA LEU A 127 -19.65 -9.69 -9.71
C LEU A 127 -20.39 -8.93 -10.81
N GLN A 128 -21.73 -8.89 -10.76
CA GLN A 128 -22.53 -8.10 -11.71
C GLN A 128 -22.23 -6.60 -11.59
N LEU A 129 -22.17 -6.08 -10.35
CA LEU A 129 -21.84 -4.68 -10.09
C LEU A 129 -20.44 -4.32 -10.63
N TYR A 130 -19.45 -5.16 -10.36
CA TYR A 130 -18.08 -5.01 -10.85
C TYR A 130 -18.02 -4.98 -12.38
N ARG A 131 -18.70 -5.91 -13.07
CA ARG A 131 -18.72 -5.96 -14.54
C ARG A 131 -19.32 -4.68 -15.15
N THR A 132 -20.46 -4.23 -14.63
CA THR A 132 -21.10 -2.98 -15.05
C THR A 132 -20.17 -1.79 -14.84
N GLN A 133 -19.56 -1.69 -13.66
CA GLN A 133 -18.65 -0.59 -13.35
C GLN A 133 -17.38 -0.63 -14.20
N ARG A 134 -16.83 -1.82 -14.48
CA ARG A 134 -15.66 -2.00 -15.35
C ARG A 134 -15.94 -1.48 -16.75
N GLN A 135 -17.08 -1.87 -17.33
CA GLN A 135 -17.50 -1.40 -18.65
C GLN A 135 -17.65 0.12 -18.69
N ARG A 136 -18.33 0.70 -17.69
CA ARG A 136 -18.53 2.15 -17.61
C ARG A 136 -17.23 2.92 -17.46
N LEU A 137 -16.34 2.48 -16.57
CA LEU A 137 -15.09 3.18 -16.25
C LEU A 137 -14.13 3.21 -17.45
N TRP A 138 -14.07 2.11 -18.20
CA TRP A 138 -13.09 1.91 -19.28
C TRP A 138 -13.70 2.02 -20.69
N ALA A 139 -14.92 2.55 -20.83
CA ALA A 139 -15.62 2.68 -22.12
C ALA A 139 -14.88 3.59 -23.12
N HIS A 140 -14.19 4.63 -22.64
CA HIS A 140 -13.59 5.67 -23.49
C HIS A 140 -12.07 5.78 -23.33
N THR A 141 -11.53 5.24 -22.23
CA THR A 141 -10.11 5.29 -21.92
C THR A 141 -9.65 3.86 -21.67
N PRO A 142 -8.71 3.32 -22.44
CA PRO A 142 -8.17 1.99 -22.16
C PRO A 142 -7.34 2.02 -20.86
N PRO A 143 -7.40 0.97 -20.03
CA PRO A 143 -6.59 0.89 -18.83
C PRO A 143 -5.10 0.64 -19.19
N PRO A 144 -4.15 1.05 -18.32
CA PRO A 144 -2.72 0.79 -18.55
C PRO A 144 -2.37 -0.71 -18.62
N ASN A 145 -3.07 -1.53 -17.82
CA ASN A 145 -3.03 -2.99 -17.85
C ASN A 145 -4.20 -3.55 -17.03
N ASP A 146 -4.39 -4.87 -17.05
CA ASP A 146 -5.49 -5.53 -16.34
C ASP A 146 -5.41 -5.41 -14.82
N TYR A 147 -4.21 -5.34 -14.24
CA TYR A 147 -4.04 -5.11 -12.81
C TYR A 147 -4.64 -3.76 -12.41
N HIS A 148 -4.23 -2.69 -13.09
CA HIS A 148 -4.75 -1.34 -12.84
C HIS A 148 -6.24 -1.25 -13.14
N ALA A 149 -6.71 -1.89 -14.22
CA ALA A 149 -8.12 -1.94 -14.54
C ALA A 149 -8.95 -2.50 -13.39
N THR A 150 -8.54 -3.66 -12.86
CA THR A 150 -9.26 -4.40 -11.84
C THR A 150 -9.26 -3.67 -10.50
N VAL A 151 -8.10 -3.24 -10.02
CA VAL A 151 -7.99 -2.54 -8.73
C VAL A 151 -8.74 -1.22 -8.77
N ALA A 152 -8.62 -0.42 -9.84
CA ALA A 152 -9.35 0.84 -9.94
C ALA A 152 -10.86 0.62 -10.07
N THR A 153 -11.33 -0.42 -10.78
CA THR A 153 -12.76 -0.74 -10.82
C THR A 153 -13.30 -1.12 -9.44
N THR A 154 -12.63 -1.99 -8.68
CA THR A 154 -13.08 -2.35 -7.32
C THR A 154 -13.11 -1.15 -6.38
N TRP A 155 -12.09 -0.27 -6.47
CA TRP A 155 -12.08 1.00 -5.75
C TRP A 155 -13.27 1.89 -6.13
N GLN A 156 -13.54 2.03 -7.44
CA GLN A 156 -14.63 2.86 -7.93
C GLN A 156 -16.00 2.36 -7.45
N VAL A 157 -16.22 1.04 -7.38
CA VAL A 157 -17.45 0.44 -6.83
C VAL A 157 -17.69 0.93 -5.40
N SER A 158 -16.68 0.89 -4.55
CA SER A 158 -16.77 1.40 -3.18
C SER A 158 -16.90 2.93 -3.13
N PHE A 159 -16.17 3.64 -4.00
CA PHE A 159 -16.18 5.10 -4.04
C PHE A 159 -17.57 5.64 -4.42
N GLU A 160 -18.31 4.99 -5.32
CA GLU A 160 -19.70 5.41 -5.62
C GLU A 160 -20.63 5.35 -4.40
N GLN A 161 -20.36 4.47 -3.43
CA GLN A 161 -21.09 4.46 -2.15
C GLN A 161 -20.67 5.61 -1.25
N VAL A 162 -19.37 5.91 -1.17
CA VAL A 162 -18.86 7.04 -0.40
C VAL A 162 -19.48 8.36 -0.87
N ARG A 163 -19.69 8.51 -2.19
CA ARG A 163 -20.35 9.71 -2.76
C ARG A 163 -21.81 9.89 -2.32
N GLN A 164 -22.45 8.86 -1.77
CA GLN A 164 -23.79 8.96 -1.20
C GLN A 164 -23.78 9.47 0.25
N THR A 165 -22.61 9.55 0.88
CA THR A 165 -22.44 10.07 2.24
C THR A 165 -21.93 11.51 2.19
N GLU A 166 -22.70 12.42 2.78
CA GLU A 166 -22.38 13.85 2.80
C GLU A 166 -21.00 14.11 3.43
N GLY A 167 -20.15 14.87 2.74
CA GLY A 167 -18.81 15.26 3.19
C GLY A 167 -17.73 14.17 3.10
N ALA A 168 -18.09 12.91 2.85
CA ALA A 168 -17.14 11.80 2.86
C ALA A 168 -16.23 11.79 1.62
N ALA A 169 -16.78 12.13 0.45
CA ALA A 169 -16.00 12.24 -0.78
C ALA A 169 -15.03 13.42 -0.73
N GLU A 170 -15.45 14.55 -0.16
CA GLU A 170 -14.65 15.75 0.05
C GLU A 170 -13.50 15.46 1.03
N LEU A 171 -13.77 14.77 2.13
CA LEU A 171 -12.73 14.35 3.07
C LEU A 171 -11.69 13.44 2.40
N LEU A 172 -12.12 12.44 1.62
CA LEU A 172 -11.19 11.60 0.86
C LEU A 172 -10.37 12.41 -0.16
N ALA A 173 -10.99 13.39 -0.81
CA ALA A 173 -10.29 14.29 -1.72
C ALA A 173 -9.23 15.12 -0.99
N LEU A 174 -9.53 15.64 0.21
CA LEU A 174 -8.55 16.34 1.06
C LEU A 174 -7.40 15.40 1.46
N CYS A 175 -7.71 14.16 1.85
CA CYS A 175 -6.71 13.15 2.19
C CYS A 175 -5.77 12.83 1.02
N ALA A 176 -6.24 12.90 -0.23
CA ALA A 176 -5.40 12.67 -1.40
C ALA A 176 -4.24 13.70 -1.51
N PHE A 177 -4.39 14.89 -0.94
CA PHE A 177 -3.32 15.90 -0.90
C PHE A 177 -2.29 15.65 0.21
N LEU A 178 -2.57 14.79 1.20
CA LEU A 178 -1.65 14.50 2.30
C LEU A 178 -0.39 13.75 1.83
N ARG A 179 -0.43 13.05 0.70
CA ARG A 179 0.75 12.42 0.06
C ARG A 179 1.84 13.44 -0.32
N LEU A 180 1.47 14.71 -0.55
CA LEU A 180 2.43 15.78 -0.84
C LEU A 180 3.02 16.45 0.41
N MET A 181 2.55 16.11 1.62
CA MET A 181 3.01 16.74 2.87
C MET A 181 3.92 15.87 3.74
N ILE A 182 4.02 14.55 3.49
CA ILE A 182 4.75 13.63 4.39
C ILE A 182 6.29 13.74 4.29
N PHE A 183 6.83 14.49 3.32
CA PHE A 183 8.26 14.84 3.28
C PHE A 183 8.55 16.33 3.04
N ARG A 184 7.69 17.22 3.53
CA ARG A 184 8.11 18.60 3.76
C ARG A 184 8.40 18.74 5.25
N TRP A 185 9.66 18.58 5.63
CA TRP A 185 10.13 19.04 6.95
C TRP A 185 9.72 20.50 7.04
N VAL A 186 8.71 20.80 7.86
CA VAL A 186 8.37 22.16 8.21
C VAL A 186 9.53 22.62 9.08
N ASP A 187 10.43 23.40 8.48
CA ASP A 187 11.39 24.16 9.24
C ASP A 187 10.61 25.07 10.20
N GLY A 188 10.79 24.86 11.50
CA GLY A 188 10.16 25.65 12.56
C GLY A 188 10.54 27.14 12.51
N SER A 189 11.46 27.54 11.62
CA SER A 189 11.78 28.94 11.33
C SER A 189 10.66 29.71 10.60
N GLN A 190 9.67 29.03 9.99
CA GLN A 190 8.58 29.70 9.26
C GLN A 190 7.35 30.03 10.11
N PHE A 191 7.28 29.52 11.34
CA PHE A 191 6.29 29.96 12.31
C PHE A 191 6.97 30.85 13.35
N GLY A 192 7.01 32.15 13.06
CA GLY A 192 7.41 33.15 14.05
C GLY A 192 6.43 33.14 15.22
N GLY A 193 6.91 32.78 16.42
CA GLY A 193 6.20 32.98 17.67
C GLY A 193 6.05 31.72 18.54
N SER A 194 6.97 31.58 19.50
CA SER A 194 6.76 31.11 20.88
C SER A 194 5.56 30.19 21.23
N PHE A 195 5.33 29.10 20.49
CA PHE A 195 4.30 28.13 20.85
C PHE A 195 4.78 27.07 21.87
N TRP A 196 6.10 26.81 21.96
CA TRP A 196 6.65 25.73 22.80
C TRP A 196 7.24 26.18 24.16
N ALA A 197 6.93 27.38 24.63
CA ALA A 197 7.39 27.81 25.94
C ALA A 197 6.55 27.21 27.08
N ARG A 198 7.11 26.19 27.74
CA ARG A 198 6.81 25.67 29.09
C ARG A 198 5.47 24.95 29.30
N ARG A 199 5.56 23.63 29.48
CA ARG A 199 5.03 22.97 30.68
C ARG A 199 6.12 22.10 31.30
N ARG A 200 6.69 22.57 32.41
CA ARG A 200 7.31 21.69 33.41
C ARG A 200 6.19 20.85 34.01
N ILE A 201 6.38 19.54 34.04
CA ILE A 201 5.62 18.65 34.92
C ILE A 201 6.22 18.87 36.33
N PRO A 202 5.43 19.19 37.36
CA PRO A 202 5.90 19.25 38.75
C PRO A 202 5.78 17.87 39.43
N GLY A 203 6.80 17.52 40.24
CA GLY A 203 6.85 16.32 41.10
C GLY A 203 7.22 15.06 40.32
N ASP A 204 8.18 14.21 40.71
CA ASP A 204 8.65 13.82 42.05
C ASP A 204 10.18 13.58 41.93
N GLY A 205 11.05 14.02 42.84
CA GLY A 205 11.07 13.64 44.25
C GLY A 205 12.23 12.67 44.44
N GLU A 206 13.27 13.12 45.14
CA GLU A 206 14.53 12.44 45.49
C GLU A 206 14.38 10.95 45.84
N PHE A 207 15.19 10.07 45.23
CA PHE A 207 16.31 9.30 45.83
C PHE A 207 17.06 8.53 44.73
#